data_AF-A0A846XEP7-F1
#
_entry.id   AF-A0A846XEP7-F1
#
_cell.length_a   1.000
_cell.length_b   1.000
_cell.length_c   1.000
_cell.angle_alpha   90.00
_cell.angle_beta   90.00
_cell.angle_gamma   90.00
#
_symmetry.space_group_name_H-M   'P 1'
#
loop_
_entity.id
_entity.type
_entity.pdbx_description
1 polymer ?
#
loop_
_entity_poly.entity_id
_entity_poly.type
_entity_poly.pdbx_seq_one_letter_code
_entity_poly.pdbx_strand_id
1 'polypeptide(L)'
;MPISLWPLGITPGAVPATLGEMSEIDKFSRSGTPLCDEPADSASRCGLGSGDLCIPYHRAHDGTWGYVWGDCWRGPGQSGDYLGSPLILVEDDFDPSGARPIEFTRPLPGDRPAGQLFDYRRHADNGFGVTEVSRIPNDAIEFGGRTFVQYTSVHTWVPPNSDTDGSGFSGVAYSDDYGVTWQDFGYHWHGAALGINGNPYGMWTFAGIDPDGYLYIFAKPWNGSHHYRHDRGRIQLFRYDPADFFHGDFAAQQNWAHVDGEWGWYPAARQAPTPIFGPGNNLGEFSVERIGSVYVMSYFDCTDLSVCTRTAPRPDALWSAPKTQVVHDATVAPEHAGFPQLPNLYGGYLHPGSSSPDNLTAVISRWTGIAGSGPYTVTQWTGLSA
;
A
#
# COMPACT_ATOMS: atom_id res chain seq x y z
N MET A 1 19.83 27.32 62.64
CA MET A 1 20.71 28.50 62.56
C MET A 1 21.37 28.51 61.20
N PRO A 2 21.39 29.66 60.52
CA PRO A 2 21.92 29.85 59.17
C PRO A 2 23.43 30.14 59.21
N ILE A 3 24.14 29.85 58.12
CA ILE A 3 25.40 30.53 57.81
C ILE A 3 25.36 31.02 56.35
N SER A 4 25.40 32.35 56.29
CA SER A 4 25.65 33.35 55.24
C SER A 4 26.48 33.00 53.98
N LEU A 5 26.02 33.64 52.89
CA LEU A 5 26.61 34.04 51.59
C LEU A 5 27.97 34.79 51.70
N TRP A 6 28.86 35.00 50.69
CA TRP A 6 28.84 35.41 49.24
C TRP A 6 30.27 35.19 48.63
N PRO A 7 30.65 35.65 47.39
CA PRO A 7 30.03 35.63 46.04
C PRO A 7 30.94 34.91 45.01
N LEU A 8 30.41 34.42 43.88
CA LEU A 8 31.22 34.16 42.68
C LEU A 8 30.49 34.60 41.41
N GLY A 9 31.27 35.22 40.52
CA GLY A 9 30.81 36.09 39.46
C GLY A 9 30.09 35.40 38.31
N ILE A 10 29.15 36.15 37.74
CA ILE A 10 28.47 35.83 36.50
C ILE A 10 29.48 36.04 35.36
N THR A 11 29.93 34.96 34.76
CA THR A 11 30.44 34.96 33.38
C THR A 11 29.24 34.68 32.45
N PRO A 12 29.07 35.40 31.34
CA PRO A 12 28.03 35.07 30.36
C PRO A 12 28.36 33.70 29.75
N GLY A 13 27.58 32.69 30.13
CA GLY A 13 27.62 31.37 29.52
C GLY A 13 27.25 31.46 28.05
N ALA A 14 27.99 30.69 27.25
CA ALA A 14 27.86 30.60 25.81
C ALA A 14 26.41 30.43 25.34
N VAL A 15 26.09 31.16 24.28
CA VAL A 15 24.91 30.94 23.44
C VAL A 15 24.89 29.47 23.01
N PRO A 16 23.76 28.74 23.15
CA PRO A 16 23.67 27.38 22.64
C PRO A 16 23.93 27.40 21.14
N ALA A 17 24.67 26.39 20.67
CA ALA A 17 24.92 26.15 19.26
C ALA A 17 23.63 26.31 18.46
N THR A 18 23.73 27.08 17.39
CA THR A 18 22.79 27.15 16.27
C THR A 18 22.19 25.77 16.00
N LEU A 19 20.85 25.70 15.90
CA LEU A 19 20.12 24.63 15.24
C LEU A 19 20.89 24.31 13.95
N GLY A 20 21.60 23.17 13.95
CA GLY A 20 22.29 22.70 12.76
C GLY A 20 21.25 22.55 11.66
N GLU A 21 21.58 22.96 10.44
CA GLU A 21 20.76 22.66 9.27
C GLU A 21 20.47 21.16 9.27
N MET A 22 19.20 20.80 9.50
CA MET A 22 18.74 19.44 9.29
C MET A 22 19.06 19.06 7.85
N SER A 23 19.60 17.86 7.65
CA SER A 23 19.85 17.36 6.30
C SER A 23 18.53 17.34 5.52
N GLU A 24 18.56 17.51 4.20
CA GLU A 24 17.35 17.44 3.37
C GLU A 24 16.62 16.09 3.55
N ILE A 25 17.37 15.01 3.78
CA ILE A 25 16.83 13.67 4.12
C ILE A 25 16.05 13.69 5.45
N ASP A 26 16.55 14.39 6.48
CA ASP A 26 15.84 14.54 7.77
C ASP A 26 14.55 15.36 7.65
N LYS A 27 14.45 16.25 6.64
CA LYS A 27 13.23 17.02 6.37
C LYS A 27 12.19 16.15 5.69
N PHE A 28 12.58 15.41 4.64
CA PHE A 28 11.68 14.51 3.90
C PHE A 28 11.11 13.38 4.77
N SER A 29 11.94 12.78 5.62
CA SER A 29 11.52 11.71 6.53
C SER A 29 10.52 12.14 7.60
N ARG A 30 10.46 13.43 7.98
CA ARG A 30 9.65 13.89 9.11
C ARG A 30 8.30 14.49 8.74
N SER A 31 8.16 15.09 7.56
CA SER A 31 6.90 15.72 7.14
C SER A 31 6.21 15.02 5.98
N GLY A 32 6.89 14.11 5.30
CA GLY A 32 6.45 13.55 4.03
C GLY A 32 6.47 14.60 2.90
N THR A 33 6.62 14.14 1.65
CA THR A 33 6.50 14.98 0.45
C THR A 33 5.19 14.67 -0.26
N PRO A 34 4.28 15.65 -0.42
CA PRO A 34 3.07 15.45 -1.22
C PRO A 34 3.40 15.06 -2.66
N LEU A 35 2.72 14.03 -3.16
CA LEU A 35 2.82 13.54 -4.54
C LEU A 35 1.63 13.99 -5.40
N CYS A 36 0.52 14.39 -4.76
CA CYS A 36 -0.66 14.99 -5.37
C CYS A 36 -1.32 15.98 -4.38
N ASP A 37 -2.43 16.60 -4.78
CA ASP A 37 -3.23 17.53 -3.97
C ASP A 37 -2.59 18.92 -3.73
N GLU A 38 -1.48 19.23 -4.42
CA GLU A 38 -0.78 20.51 -4.35
C GLU A 38 -0.67 21.21 -5.72
N PRO A 39 -0.65 22.55 -5.78
CA PRO A 39 -0.47 23.25 -7.04
C PRO A 39 0.86 22.87 -7.72
N ALA A 40 0.77 22.39 -8.96
CA ALA A 40 1.91 22.06 -9.83
C ALA A 40 2.83 20.91 -9.36
N ASP A 41 2.35 20.05 -8.46
CA ASP A 41 3.01 18.77 -8.17
C ASP A 41 3.16 17.89 -9.43
N SER A 42 3.97 16.83 -9.35
CA SER A 42 4.25 15.98 -10.52
C SER A 42 3.02 15.23 -11.04
N ALA A 43 2.09 14.84 -10.18
CA ALA A 43 0.87 14.16 -10.59
C ALA A 43 -0.07 15.10 -11.36
N SER A 44 -0.18 16.36 -10.95
CA SER A 44 -1.00 17.37 -11.60
C SER A 44 -0.52 17.69 -13.01
N ARG A 45 0.79 17.58 -13.27
CA ARG A 45 1.35 17.66 -14.64
C ARG A 45 0.90 16.51 -15.54
N CYS A 46 0.58 15.35 -14.96
CA CYS A 46 -0.02 14.21 -15.65
C CYS A 46 -1.56 14.28 -15.71
N GLY A 47 -2.16 15.31 -15.10
CA GLY A 47 -3.62 15.54 -15.07
C GLY A 47 -4.35 14.94 -13.87
N LEU A 48 -3.62 14.43 -12.86
CA LEU A 48 -4.16 13.92 -11.59
C LEU A 48 -4.02 15.00 -10.51
N GLY A 49 -5.13 15.55 -10.04
CA GLY A 49 -5.14 16.59 -9.01
C GLY A 49 -5.17 16.04 -7.58
N SER A 50 -5.91 14.96 -7.34
CA SER A 50 -5.94 14.26 -6.05
C SER A 50 -6.26 12.78 -6.26
N GLY A 51 -5.82 11.92 -5.33
CA GLY A 51 -5.93 10.47 -5.47
C GLY A 51 -5.41 9.74 -4.24
N ASP A 52 -5.50 8.41 -4.28
CA ASP A 52 -4.99 7.54 -3.24
C ASP A 52 -4.15 6.36 -3.74
N LEU A 53 -3.59 5.65 -2.77
CA LEU A 53 -2.79 4.43 -2.85
C LEU A 53 -1.42 4.65 -3.48
N CYS A 54 -1.37 5.02 -4.77
CA CYS A 54 -0.13 5.25 -5.52
C CYS A 54 0.90 4.11 -5.32
N ILE A 55 0.46 2.88 -5.54
CA ILE A 55 1.17 1.65 -5.22
C ILE A 55 2.34 1.46 -6.21
N PRO A 56 3.59 1.58 -5.76
CA PRO A 56 4.75 1.51 -6.65
C PRO A 56 5.05 0.06 -7.07
N TYR A 57 5.43 -0.15 -8.33
CA TYR A 57 5.95 -1.41 -8.82
C TYR A 57 7.06 -1.18 -9.86
N HIS A 58 7.95 -2.15 -10.01
CA HIS A 58 9.01 -2.10 -11.02
C HIS A 58 8.49 -2.52 -12.39
N ARG A 59 8.71 -1.70 -13.42
CA ARG A 59 8.39 -2.01 -14.82
C ARG A 59 9.59 -2.70 -15.47
N ALA A 60 9.60 -4.03 -15.39
CA ALA A 60 10.69 -4.88 -15.86
C ALA A 60 11.10 -4.71 -17.33
N HIS A 61 10.19 -4.33 -18.23
CA HIS A 61 10.46 -4.21 -19.67
C HIS A 61 11.30 -2.97 -20.04
N ASP A 62 11.19 -1.87 -19.31
CA ASP A 62 11.87 -0.61 -19.60
C ASP A 62 12.73 -0.08 -18.43
N GLY A 63 12.68 -0.74 -17.27
CA GLY A 63 13.44 -0.37 -16.07
C GLY A 63 12.90 0.87 -15.35
N THR A 64 11.70 1.33 -15.72
CA THR A 64 11.03 2.48 -15.07
C THR A 64 10.16 2.02 -13.89
N TRP A 65 9.47 2.95 -13.24
CA TRP A 65 8.63 2.68 -12.07
C TRP A 65 7.19 3.08 -12.34
N GLY A 66 6.27 2.13 -12.20
CA GLY A 66 4.84 2.40 -12.31
C GLY A 66 4.23 2.60 -10.94
N TYR A 67 3.20 3.44 -10.87
CA TYR A 67 2.46 3.73 -9.65
C TYR A 67 0.98 3.54 -9.92
N VAL A 68 0.36 2.55 -9.31
CA VAL A 68 -1.06 2.24 -9.51
C VAL A 68 -1.88 3.00 -8.48
N TRP A 69 -2.74 3.88 -8.96
CA TRP A 69 -3.58 4.72 -8.13
C TRP A 69 -4.99 4.15 -8.02
N GLY A 70 -5.64 4.36 -6.88
CA GLY A 70 -7.04 4.05 -6.69
C GLY A 70 -7.95 5.13 -7.26
N ASP A 71 -8.94 5.53 -6.48
CA ASP A 71 -9.91 6.54 -6.91
C ASP A 71 -9.21 7.90 -7.10
N CYS A 72 -9.34 8.50 -8.28
CA CYS A 72 -8.62 9.73 -8.63
C CYS A 72 -9.54 10.83 -9.18
N TRP A 73 -9.12 12.08 -8.98
CA TRP A 73 -9.82 13.28 -9.43
C TRP A 73 -8.88 14.27 -10.12
N ARG A 74 -9.45 15.07 -11.03
CA ARG A 74 -8.71 16.08 -11.79
C ARG A 74 -8.31 17.29 -10.94
N GLY A 75 -9.12 17.65 -9.95
CA GLY A 75 -8.85 18.74 -9.01
C GLY A 75 -8.33 18.23 -7.66
N PRO A 76 -7.81 19.13 -6.81
CA PRO A 76 -7.42 18.80 -5.44
C PRO A 76 -8.63 18.44 -4.56
N GLY A 77 -8.42 17.70 -3.48
CA GLY A 77 -9.41 17.41 -2.44
C GLY A 77 -10.64 16.65 -2.93
N GLN A 78 -10.46 15.74 -3.90
CA GLN A 78 -11.55 15.04 -4.60
C GLN A 78 -12.52 15.99 -5.35
N SER A 79 -12.00 17.10 -5.88
CA SER A 79 -12.80 18.06 -6.67
C SER A 79 -12.65 17.87 -8.19
N GLY A 80 -13.57 18.44 -8.96
CA GLY A 80 -13.58 18.34 -10.42
C GLY A 80 -13.96 16.95 -10.93
N ASP A 81 -13.51 16.62 -12.14
CA ASP A 81 -13.86 15.37 -12.80
C ASP A 81 -13.23 14.17 -12.09
N TYR A 82 -14.03 13.14 -11.83
CA TYR A 82 -13.53 11.83 -11.42
C TYR A 82 -12.81 11.17 -12.60
N LEU A 83 -11.55 10.80 -12.39
CA LEU A 83 -10.68 10.21 -13.41
C LEU A 83 -10.85 8.69 -13.52
N GLY A 84 -11.33 8.04 -12.46
CA GLY A 84 -11.47 6.58 -12.38
C GLY A 84 -10.43 5.91 -11.48
N SER A 85 -10.54 4.58 -11.40
CA SER A 85 -9.60 3.67 -10.74
C SER A 85 -9.56 2.34 -11.51
N PRO A 86 -8.45 1.62 -11.60
CA PRO A 86 -7.13 2.16 -11.40
C PRO A 86 -6.72 3.08 -12.55
N LEU A 87 -5.75 3.92 -12.28
CA LEU A 87 -4.90 4.55 -13.30
C LEU A 87 -3.44 4.32 -12.95
N ILE A 88 -2.54 4.53 -13.91
CA ILE A 88 -1.09 4.41 -13.67
C ILE A 88 -0.38 5.70 -14.08
N LEU A 89 0.49 6.17 -13.19
CA LEU A 89 1.53 7.15 -13.50
C LEU A 89 2.89 6.44 -13.52
N VAL A 90 3.86 7.00 -14.25
CA VAL A 90 5.19 6.41 -14.39
C VAL A 90 6.27 7.43 -14.04
N GLU A 91 7.32 6.98 -13.36
CA GLU A 91 8.57 7.70 -13.13
C GLU A 91 9.72 7.00 -13.88
N ASP A 92 10.58 7.78 -14.54
CA ASP A 92 11.69 7.23 -15.34
C ASP A 92 12.94 6.91 -14.51
N ASP A 93 13.18 7.65 -13.41
CA ASP A 93 14.40 7.56 -12.61
C ASP A 93 14.12 7.75 -11.12
N PHE A 94 13.83 6.66 -10.43
CA PHE A 94 13.67 6.66 -8.97
C PHE A 94 15.01 6.86 -8.25
N ASP A 95 15.04 7.73 -7.24
CA ASP A 95 16.20 7.91 -6.37
C ASP A 95 16.15 6.98 -5.15
N PRO A 96 16.91 5.87 -5.14
CA PRO A 96 16.90 4.90 -4.04
C PRO A 96 17.50 5.43 -2.74
N SER A 97 18.20 6.57 -2.77
CA SER A 97 18.68 7.24 -1.55
C SER A 97 17.55 7.93 -0.80
N GLY A 98 16.45 8.26 -1.48
CA GLY A 98 15.33 9.02 -0.93
C GLY A 98 15.62 10.52 -0.78
N ALA A 99 16.66 11.03 -1.43
CA ALA A 99 17.03 12.45 -1.41
C ALA A 99 16.21 13.30 -2.38
N ARG A 100 15.62 12.69 -3.41
CA ARG A 100 14.70 13.32 -4.35
C ARG A 100 13.26 12.81 -4.18
N PRO A 101 12.25 13.69 -4.33
CA PRO A 101 10.87 13.26 -4.45
C PRO A 101 10.62 12.43 -5.72
N ILE A 102 9.60 11.56 -5.65
CA ILE A 102 9.05 10.86 -6.81
C ILE A 102 8.50 11.89 -7.81
N GLU A 103 8.95 11.78 -9.06
CA GLU A 103 8.56 12.67 -10.14
C GLU A 103 7.92 11.88 -11.30
N PHE A 104 6.58 11.94 -11.38
CA PHE A 104 5.85 11.34 -12.49
C PHE A 104 6.13 12.07 -13.81
N THR A 105 6.54 11.31 -14.83
CA THR A 105 6.89 11.82 -16.15
C THR A 105 5.76 11.65 -17.17
N ARG A 106 4.88 10.66 -16.97
CA ARG A 106 3.72 10.42 -17.84
C ARG A 106 2.62 9.58 -17.16
N PRO A 107 1.36 9.74 -17.59
CA PRO A 107 0.30 8.76 -17.32
C PRO A 107 0.38 7.57 -18.30
N LEU A 108 -0.35 6.50 -17.99
CA LEU A 108 -0.67 5.45 -18.96
C LEU A 108 -2.15 5.48 -19.37
N PRO A 109 -2.43 5.19 -20.66
CA PRO A 109 -1.49 5.22 -21.79
C PRO A 109 -0.98 6.65 -22.05
N GLY A 110 0.28 6.76 -22.49
CA GLY A 110 1.02 8.04 -22.53
C GLY A 110 0.59 9.06 -23.59
N ASP A 111 -0.43 8.75 -24.38
CA ASP A 111 -0.99 9.60 -25.43
C ASP A 111 -2.21 10.43 -24.96
N ARG A 112 -2.65 10.24 -23.71
CA ARG A 112 -3.77 10.96 -23.11
C ARG A 112 -3.46 11.38 -21.67
N PRO A 113 -4.18 12.39 -21.12
CA PRO A 113 -4.11 12.69 -19.70
C PRO A 113 -4.52 11.48 -18.84
N ALA A 114 -4.07 11.46 -17.58
CA ALA A 114 -4.42 10.42 -16.61
C ALA A 114 -5.93 10.13 -16.57
N GLY A 115 -6.28 8.85 -16.50
CA GLY A 115 -7.66 8.39 -16.41
C GLY A 115 -7.76 6.87 -16.31
N GLN A 116 -8.98 6.38 -16.08
CA GLN A 116 -9.29 4.97 -15.87
C GLN A 116 -8.66 4.08 -16.96
N LEU A 117 -8.08 2.97 -16.49
CA LEU A 117 -7.48 1.96 -17.35
C LEU A 117 -8.41 0.77 -17.61
N PHE A 118 -9.19 0.36 -16.61
CA PHE A 118 -10.09 -0.78 -16.74
C PHE A 118 -11.41 -0.38 -17.42
N ASP A 119 -11.94 -1.29 -18.24
CA ASP A 119 -13.25 -1.11 -18.87
C ASP A 119 -14.37 -1.56 -17.92
N TYR A 120 -14.76 -0.67 -17.01
CA TYR A 120 -15.98 -0.80 -16.24
C TYR A 120 -16.68 0.54 -16.08
N ARG A 121 -17.97 0.48 -15.76
CA ARG A 121 -18.79 1.66 -15.51
C ARG A 121 -19.10 1.75 -14.02
N ARG A 122 -18.75 2.88 -13.44
CA ARG A 122 -19.10 3.22 -12.06
C ARG A 122 -20.62 3.33 -11.88
N HIS A 123 -21.11 2.82 -10.76
CA HIS A 123 -22.52 2.74 -10.38
C HIS A 123 -23.38 1.98 -11.40
N ALA A 124 -22.80 0.99 -12.07
CA ALA A 124 -23.48 0.13 -13.02
C ALA A 124 -23.22 -1.34 -12.72
N ASP A 125 -24.11 -2.20 -13.20
CA ASP A 125 -23.90 -3.65 -13.16
C ASP A 125 -22.67 -4.02 -14.01
N ASN A 126 -21.77 -4.79 -13.44
CA ASN A 126 -20.53 -5.21 -14.08
C ASN A 126 -20.63 -6.54 -14.84
N GLY A 127 -21.84 -7.04 -15.09
CA GLY A 127 -22.11 -8.31 -15.77
C GLY A 127 -22.11 -9.52 -14.85
N PHE A 128 -21.69 -9.37 -13.58
CA PHE A 128 -21.69 -10.44 -12.57
C PHE A 128 -22.86 -10.31 -11.57
N GLY A 129 -23.82 -9.42 -11.82
CA GLY A 129 -24.93 -9.15 -10.90
C GLY A 129 -24.53 -8.23 -9.74
N VAL A 130 -23.42 -7.49 -9.87
CA VAL A 130 -22.92 -6.54 -8.87
C VAL A 130 -22.92 -5.15 -9.46
N THR A 131 -23.57 -4.21 -8.79
CA THR A 131 -23.38 -2.78 -9.07
C THR A 131 -22.02 -2.35 -8.54
N GLU A 132 -21.08 -2.03 -9.43
CA GLU A 132 -19.69 -1.70 -9.08
C GLU A 132 -19.52 -0.18 -8.91
N VAL A 133 -19.06 0.25 -7.74
CA VAL A 133 -18.74 1.65 -7.43
C VAL A 133 -17.35 2.01 -7.95
N SER A 134 -16.38 1.14 -7.73
CA SER A 134 -14.99 1.30 -8.17
C SER A 134 -14.26 -0.04 -8.18
N ARG A 135 -13.12 -0.11 -8.87
CA ARG A 135 -12.16 -1.20 -8.77
C ARG A 135 -10.88 -0.67 -8.13
N ILE A 136 -10.66 -1.02 -6.89
CA ILE A 136 -9.52 -0.54 -6.11
C ILE A 136 -8.34 -1.46 -6.36
N PRO A 137 -7.20 -0.97 -6.89
CA PRO A 137 -6.00 -1.77 -7.01
C PRO A 137 -5.44 -2.04 -5.61
N ASN A 138 -4.94 -3.25 -5.41
CA ASN A 138 -4.29 -3.63 -4.16
C ASN A 138 -2.78 -3.78 -4.35
N ASP A 139 -2.34 -4.24 -5.53
CA ASP A 139 -0.93 -4.28 -5.91
C ASP A 139 -0.72 -4.57 -7.40
N ALA A 140 0.52 -4.42 -7.89
CA ALA A 140 0.93 -4.73 -9.25
C ALA A 140 2.31 -5.37 -9.33
N ILE A 141 2.51 -6.19 -10.35
CA ILE A 141 3.81 -6.81 -10.66
C ILE A 141 3.97 -6.96 -12.16
N GLU A 142 5.20 -6.87 -12.66
CA GLU A 142 5.51 -7.16 -14.05
C GLU A 142 6.53 -8.28 -14.18
N PHE A 143 6.19 -9.32 -14.95
CA PHE A 143 7.11 -10.40 -15.30
C PHE A 143 6.66 -11.11 -16.57
N GLY A 144 7.59 -11.79 -17.24
CA GLY A 144 7.28 -12.55 -18.46
C GLY A 144 6.75 -11.71 -19.63
N GLY A 145 7.00 -10.38 -19.62
CA GLY A 145 6.48 -9.45 -20.62
C GLY A 145 5.04 -8.99 -20.39
N ARG A 146 4.48 -9.22 -19.20
CA ARG A 146 3.10 -8.88 -18.84
C ARG A 146 3.05 -8.13 -17.52
N THR A 147 2.29 -7.04 -17.48
CA THR A 147 1.96 -6.33 -16.23
C THR A 147 0.68 -6.93 -15.66
N PHE A 148 0.64 -7.21 -14.36
CA PHE A 148 -0.53 -7.69 -13.64
C PHE A 148 -0.91 -6.68 -12.58
N VAL A 149 -2.22 -6.48 -12.38
CA VAL A 149 -2.79 -5.69 -11.29
C VAL A 149 -3.81 -6.55 -10.59
N GLN A 150 -3.64 -6.75 -9.28
CA GLN A 150 -4.69 -7.33 -8.45
C GLN A 150 -5.58 -6.22 -7.94
N TYR A 151 -6.90 -6.44 -7.98
CA TYR A 151 -7.89 -5.44 -7.58
C TYR A 151 -9.07 -6.04 -6.83
N THR A 152 -9.77 -5.18 -6.09
CA THR A 152 -11.06 -5.47 -5.46
C THR A 152 -12.15 -4.62 -6.10
N SER A 153 -13.19 -5.25 -6.63
CA SER A 153 -14.45 -4.61 -6.99
C SER A 153 -15.20 -4.20 -5.73
N VAL A 154 -15.52 -2.92 -5.61
CA VAL A 154 -16.30 -2.37 -4.50
C VAL A 154 -17.76 -2.29 -4.92
N HIS A 155 -18.63 -3.02 -4.23
CA HIS A 155 -20.08 -2.94 -4.43
C HIS A 155 -20.68 -1.77 -3.66
N THR A 156 -20.23 -1.57 -2.42
CA THR A 156 -20.62 -0.45 -1.59
C THR A 156 -19.52 -0.14 -0.60
N TRP A 157 -19.30 1.14 -0.33
CA TRP A 157 -18.54 1.55 0.85
C TRP A 157 -19.38 1.32 2.10
N VAL A 158 -18.73 0.91 3.18
CA VAL A 158 -19.40 0.48 4.41
C VAL A 158 -18.96 1.35 5.60
N PRO A 159 -19.85 1.70 6.54
CA PRO A 159 -19.48 2.49 7.72
C PRO A 159 -18.64 1.66 8.71
N PRO A 160 -17.95 2.32 9.67
CA PRO A 160 -17.20 1.64 10.73
C PRO A 160 -17.99 0.52 11.42
N ASN A 161 -17.30 -0.60 11.70
CA ASN A 161 -17.83 -1.79 12.37
C ASN A 161 -18.91 -2.56 11.59
N SER A 162 -18.93 -2.45 10.27
CA SER A 162 -19.89 -3.16 9.42
C SER A 162 -19.75 -4.68 9.45
N ASP A 163 -20.89 -5.35 9.34
CA ASP A 163 -21.02 -6.82 9.29
C ASP A 163 -20.59 -7.40 7.95
N THR A 164 -20.60 -6.56 6.91
CA THR A 164 -20.23 -6.88 5.53
C THR A 164 -18.97 -6.10 5.15
N ASP A 165 -18.13 -6.69 4.30
CA ASP A 165 -16.94 -6.03 3.78
C ASP A 165 -17.25 -5.05 2.62
N GLY A 166 -18.45 -5.12 2.03
CA GLY A 166 -18.87 -4.25 0.93
C GLY A 166 -18.28 -4.59 -0.45
N SER A 167 -17.54 -5.69 -0.56
CA SER A 167 -16.91 -6.14 -1.80
C SER A 167 -17.92 -6.80 -2.75
N GLY A 168 -17.68 -6.62 -4.05
CA GLY A 168 -18.30 -7.39 -5.13
C GLY A 168 -17.58 -8.72 -5.34
N PHE A 169 -16.32 -8.60 -5.76
CA PHE A 169 -15.36 -9.69 -5.95
C PHE A 169 -13.95 -9.11 -6.02
N SER A 170 -12.95 -9.98 -6.04
CA SER A 170 -11.57 -9.62 -6.34
C SER A 170 -11.10 -10.34 -7.60
N GLY A 171 -10.20 -9.71 -8.34
CA GLY A 171 -9.71 -10.22 -9.61
C GLY A 171 -8.26 -9.83 -9.88
N VAL A 172 -7.72 -10.41 -10.93
CA VAL A 172 -6.42 -10.03 -11.50
C VAL A 172 -6.66 -9.61 -12.94
N ALA A 173 -6.28 -8.38 -13.26
CA ALA A 173 -6.20 -7.89 -14.61
C ALA A 173 -4.75 -7.97 -15.10
N TYR A 174 -4.57 -8.08 -16.42
CA TYR A 174 -3.25 -8.10 -17.03
C TYR A 174 -3.20 -7.25 -18.30
N SER A 175 -1.98 -6.85 -18.65
CA SER A 175 -1.65 -6.09 -19.84
C SER A 175 -0.45 -6.71 -20.55
N ASP A 176 -0.61 -7.02 -21.84
CA ASP A 176 0.43 -7.55 -22.74
C ASP A 176 1.21 -6.44 -23.48
N ASP A 177 0.85 -5.18 -23.24
CA ASP A 177 1.45 -3.99 -23.82
C ASP A 177 1.84 -2.97 -22.74
N TYR A 178 2.24 -3.50 -21.59
CA TYR A 178 2.89 -2.78 -20.49
C TYR A 178 2.07 -1.64 -19.87
N GLY A 179 0.77 -1.86 -19.77
CA GLY A 179 -0.21 -1.01 -19.10
C GLY A 179 -1.05 -0.14 -20.05
N VAL A 180 -0.97 -0.34 -21.36
CA VAL A 180 -1.73 0.43 -22.36
C VAL A 180 -3.15 -0.11 -22.51
N THR A 181 -3.31 -1.42 -22.67
CA THR A 181 -4.59 -2.13 -22.71
C THR A 181 -4.66 -3.21 -21.63
N TRP A 182 -5.88 -3.50 -21.17
CA TRP A 182 -6.11 -4.37 -20.01
C TRP A 182 -7.17 -5.42 -20.30
N GLN A 183 -6.95 -6.61 -19.76
CA GLN A 183 -7.86 -7.76 -19.81
C GLN A 183 -8.00 -8.35 -18.41
N ASP A 184 -9.22 -8.72 -18.03
CA ASP A 184 -9.44 -9.49 -16.81
C ASP A 184 -9.21 -10.98 -17.07
N PHE A 185 -8.61 -11.68 -16.11
CA PHE A 185 -8.80 -13.13 -16.05
C PHE A 185 -10.26 -13.45 -15.73
N GLY A 186 -10.77 -14.56 -16.28
CA GLY A 186 -12.16 -14.96 -16.08
C GLY A 186 -12.47 -15.53 -14.69
N TYR A 187 -11.46 -15.76 -13.86
CA TYR A 187 -11.64 -16.24 -12.49
C TYR A 187 -11.64 -15.07 -11.51
N HIS A 188 -12.61 -15.05 -10.60
CA HIS A 188 -12.76 -14.03 -9.56
C HIS A 188 -13.01 -14.68 -8.20
N TRP A 189 -12.48 -14.06 -7.15
CA TRP A 189 -12.80 -14.41 -5.78
C TRP A 189 -14.04 -13.64 -5.36
N HIS A 190 -15.17 -14.33 -5.19
CA HIS A 190 -16.42 -13.68 -4.79
C HIS A 190 -16.27 -12.90 -3.49
N GLY A 191 -16.90 -11.74 -3.44
CA GLY A 191 -17.03 -10.88 -2.26
C GLY A 191 -18.40 -11.00 -1.61
N ALA A 192 -18.69 -10.10 -0.68
CA ALA A 192 -19.93 -10.11 0.10
C ALA A 192 -21.20 -10.02 -0.77
N ALA A 193 -21.18 -9.20 -1.83
CA ALA A 193 -22.32 -9.07 -2.75
C ALA A 193 -22.65 -10.37 -3.50
N LEU A 194 -21.66 -11.26 -3.63
CA LEU A 194 -21.78 -12.56 -4.28
C LEU A 194 -21.78 -13.73 -3.27
N GLY A 195 -22.04 -13.43 -1.99
CA GLY A 195 -22.30 -14.42 -0.94
C GLY A 195 -21.07 -14.89 -0.15
N ILE A 196 -19.87 -14.37 -0.41
CA ILE A 196 -18.67 -14.68 0.38
C ILE A 196 -18.18 -13.42 1.09
N ASN A 197 -18.70 -13.20 2.29
CA ASN A 197 -18.31 -12.06 3.12
C ASN A 197 -16.96 -12.33 3.83
N GLY A 198 -15.99 -11.43 3.66
CA GLY A 198 -14.66 -11.54 4.23
C GLY A 198 -13.80 -12.59 3.56
N ASN A 199 -13.88 -12.70 2.23
CA ASN A 199 -13.10 -13.68 1.46
C ASN A 199 -11.60 -13.51 1.76
N PRO A 200 -10.90 -14.56 2.22
CA PRO A 200 -9.48 -14.46 2.59
C PRO A 200 -8.59 -13.91 1.46
N TYR A 201 -8.96 -14.13 0.20
CA TYR A 201 -8.19 -13.69 -0.96
C TYR A 201 -8.65 -12.34 -1.53
N GLY A 202 -9.30 -11.50 -0.72
CA GLY A 202 -9.89 -10.25 -1.19
C GLY A 202 -8.87 -9.20 -1.64
N MET A 203 -7.79 -9.04 -0.88
CA MET A 203 -6.79 -7.98 -1.09
C MET A 203 -5.40 -8.55 -1.02
N TRP A 204 -4.60 -8.39 -2.07
CA TRP A 204 -3.28 -9.01 -2.22
C TRP A 204 -2.16 -7.98 -2.21
N THR A 205 -0.96 -8.46 -1.90
CA THR A 205 0.31 -7.86 -2.29
C THR A 205 1.27 -8.93 -2.80
N PHE A 206 2.00 -8.60 -3.87
CA PHE A 206 2.99 -9.46 -4.49
C PHE A 206 4.34 -9.26 -3.82
N ALA A 207 4.85 -10.30 -3.15
CA ALA A 207 6.21 -10.28 -2.61
C ALA A 207 7.29 -10.54 -3.67
N GLY A 208 6.89 -10.71 -4.94
CA GLY A 208 7.74 -11.05 -6.06
C GLY A 208 8.02 -12.54 -6.22
N ILE A 209 8.83 -12.87 -7.24
CA ILE A 209 9.33 -14.22 -7.47
C ILE A 209 10.58 -14.43 -6.59
N ASP A 210 10.48 -15.33 -5.61
CA ASP A 210 11.59 -15.67 -4.71
C ASP A 210 12.69 -16.43 -5.48
N PRO A 211 13.96 -16.43 -5.01
CA PRO A 211 15.00 -17.26 -5.62
C PRO A 211 14.71 -18.76 -5.70
N ASP A 212 13.74 -19.28 -4.94
CA ASP A 212 13.25 -20.65 -5.08
C ASP A 212 12.36 -20.88 -6.33
N GLY A 213 12.02 -19.82 -7.05
CA GLY A 213 11.27 -19.85 -8.31
C GLY A 213 9.77 -19.64 -8.18
N TYR A 214 9.21 -19.53 -6.98
CA TYR A 214 7.78 -19.31 -6.78
C TYR A 214 7.42 -17.82 -6.72
N LEU A 215 6.25 -17.46 -7.26
CA LEU A 215 5.62 -16.16 -7.02
C LEU A 215 4.90 -16.21 -5.67
N TYR A 216 5.33 -15.37 -4.74
CA TYR A 216 4.75 -15.28 -3.40
C TYR A 216 3.74 -14.14 -3.28
N ILE A 217 2.60 -14.43 -2.66
CA ILE A 217 1.50 -13.48 -2.51
C ILE A 217 0.97 -13.54 -1.09
N PHE A 218 0.87 -12.37 -0.46
CA PHE A 218 0.18 -12.22 0.81
C PHE A 218 -1.21 -11.68 0.54
N ALA A 219 -2.22 -12.17 1.26
CA ALA A 219 -3.56 -11.63 1.15
C ALA A 219 -4.29 -11.54 2.47
N LYS A 220 -5.36 -10.77 2.47
CA LYS A 220 -6.32 -10.69 3.56
C LYS A 220 -7.73 -10.44 3.03
N PRO A 221 -8.74 -10.62 3.89
CA PRO A 221 -10.08 -10.12 3.60
C PRO A 221 -10.06 -8.65 3.18
N TRP A 222 -10.91 -8.32 2.22
CA TRP A 222 -11.24 -6.92 1.96
C TRP A 222 -11.79 -6.29 3.25
N ASN A 223 -11.36 -5.07 3.57
CA ASN A 223 -11.73 -4.39 4.80
C ASN A 223 -12.54 -3.10 4.54
N GLY A 224 -13.15 -2.90 3.38
CA GLY A 224 -14.15 -1.85 3.15
C GLY A 224 -13.79 -0.46 3.70
N SER A 225 -12.54 -0.01 3.48
CA SER A 225 -11.94 1.20 4.09
C SER A 225 -11.66 1.12 5.61
N HIS A 226 -11.20 -0.03 6.11
CA HIS A 226 -10.87 -0.30 7.53
C HIS A 226 -12.05 -0.53 8.46
N HIS A 227 -13.20 -0.90 7.92
CA HIS A 227 -14.46 -0.85 8.65
C HIS A 227 -15.16 -2.21 8.79
N TYR A 228 -14.65 -3.25 8.14
CA TYR A 228 -15.17 -4.60 8.26
C TYR A 228 -14.75 -5.23 9.60
N ARG A 229 -15.72 -5.41 10.50
CA ARG A 229 -15.44 -5.83 11.89
C ARG A 229 -14.85 -7.24 12.02
N HIS A 230 -14.96 -8.06 10.98
CA HIS A 230 -14.48 -9.46 11.01
C HIS A 230 -13.20 -9.69 10.21
N ASP A 231 -12.57 -8.65 9.67
CA ASP A 231 -11.27 -8.76 9.00
C ASP A 231 -10.24 -9.44 9.93
N ARG A 232 -10.13 -8.92 11.17
CA ARG A 232 -9.22 -9.37 12.22
C ARG A 232 -7.74 -9.43 11.76
N GLY A 233 -7.41 -8.67 10.70
CA GLY A 233 -6.16 -8.67 9.94
C GLY A 233 -5.54 -10.05 9.74
N ARG A 234 -6.37 -10.97 9.23
CA ARG A 234 -5.96 -12.34 8.91
C ARG A 234 -5.14 -12.36 7.62
N ILE A 235 -3.87 -11.98 7.72
CA ILE A 235 -2.92 -12.13 6.64
C ILE A 235 -2.67 -13.62 6.40
N GLN A 236 -2.82 -14.05 5.15
CA GLN A 236 -2.48 -15.37 4.68
C GLN A 236 -1.32 -15.27 3.70
N LEU A 237 -0.70 -16.41 3.44
CA LEU A 237 0.33 -16.55 2.44
C LEU A 237 -0.03 -17.69 1.48
N PHE A 238 0.10 -17.44 0.19
CA PHE A 238 0.03 -18.45 -0.85
C PHE A 238 1.07 -18.16 -1.93
N ARG A 239 1.29 -19.14 -2.80
CA ARG A 239 2.21 -19.02 -3.91
C ARG A 239 1.73 -19.74 -5.16
N TYR A 240 2.31 -19.37 -6.28
CA TYR A 240 2.11 -19.99 -7.59
C TYR A 240 3.44 -20.32 -8.25
N ASP A 241 3.44 -21.37 -9.07
CA ASP A 241 4.42 -21.42 -10.17
C ASP A 241 4.14 -20.19 -11.08
N PRO A 242 5.15 -19.37 -11.42
CA PRO A 242 4.93 -18.19 -12.25
C PRO A 242 4.27 -18.48 -13.59
N ALA A 243 4.50 -19.66 -14.19
CA ALA A 243 3.86 -20.05 -15.46
C ALA A 243 2.36 -20.29 -15.29
N ASP A 244 1.95 -20.96 -14.22
CA ASP A 244 0.52 -21.21 -13.91
C ASP A 244 -0.20 -19.88 -13.68
N PHE A 245 0.40 -18.97 -12.90
CA PHE A 245 -0.13 -17.62 -12.69
C PHE A 245 -0.25 -16.83 -13.99
N PHE A 246 0.80 -16.86 -14.81
CA PHE A 246 0.85 -16.14 -16.08
C PHE A 246 -0.30 -16.54 -17.01
N HIS A 247 -0.66 -17.83 -17.00
CA HIS A 247 -1.76 -18.37 -17.79
C HIS A 247 -3.13 -18.34 -17.10
N GLY A 248 -3.22 -17.78 -15.88
CA GLY A 248 -4.46 -17.68 -15.13
C GLY A 248 -4.97 -19.00 -14.54
N ASP A 249 -4.10 -20.00 -14.35
CA ASP A 249 -4.44 -21.24 -13.66
C ASP A 249 -4.41 -21.04 -12.13
N PHE A 250 -5.37 -20.26 -11.63
CA PHE A 250 -5.46 -19.96 -10.20
C PHE A 250 -5.82 -21.19 -9.35
N ALA A 251 -6.24 -22.31 -9.96
CA ALA A 251 -6.47 -23.55 -9.25
C ALA A 251 -5.17 -24.24 -8.81
N ALA A 252 -4.04 -23.92 -9.43
CA ALA A 252 -2.71 -24.44 -9.08
C ALA A 252 -2.13 -23.86 -7.78
N GLN A 253 -2.84 -22.92 -7.14
CA GLN A 253 -2.41 -22.26 -5.90
C GLN A 253 -1.97 -23.22 -4.81
N GLN A 254 -0.87 -22.89 -4.14
CA GLN A 254 -0.44 -23.53 -2.90
C GLN A 254 -0.62 -22.58 -1.72
N ASN A 255 -1.38 -23.00 -0.71
CA ASN A 255 -1.57 -22.27 0.53
C ASN A 255 -0.50 -22.65 1.55
N TRP A 256 0.03 -21.64 2.25
CA TRP A 256 0.79 -21.86 3.48
C TRP A 256 -0.20 -22.10 4.63
N ALA A 257 -0.10 -23.27 5.25
CA ALA A 257 -1.05 -23.66 6.29
C ALA A 257 -0.36 -24.43 7.41
N HIS A 258 -0.91 -24.30 8.61
CA HIS A 258 -0.55 -25.06 9.79
C HIS A 258 -1.52 -26.22 9.95
N VAL A 259 -1.02 -27.45 9.74
CA VAL A 259 -1.79 -28.69 9.77
C VAL A 259 -1.06 -29.69 10.67
N ASP A 260 -1.79 -30.28 11.61
CA ASP A 260 -1.27 -31.30 12.54
C ASP A 260 0.02 -30.91 13.29
N GLY A 261 0.14 -29.62 13.63
CA GLY A 261 1.29 -29.09 14.38
C GLY A 261 2.45 -28.60 13.51
N GLU A 262 2.38 -28.79 12.20
CA GLU A 262 3.46 -28.43 11.26
C GLU A 262 2.99 -27.40 10.22
N TRP A 263 3.89 -26.50 9.85
CA TRP A 263 3.65 -25.57 8.74
C TRP A 263 4.11 -26.20 7.42
N GLY A 264 3.33 -25.99 6.36
CA GLY A 264 3.66 -26.54 5.05
C GLY A 264 2.88 -25.90 3.90
N TRP A 265 3.35 -26.19 2.68
CA TRP A 265 2.69 -25.83 1.43
C TRP A 265 1.72 -26.92 1.02
N TYR A 266 0.44 -26.55 0.85
CA TYR A 266 -0.62 -27.48 0.49
C TYR A 266 -1.40 -26.97 -0.72
N PRO A 267 -1.85 -27.84 -1.65
CA PRO A 267 -2.76 -27.42 -2.72
C PRO A 267 -4.02 -26.77 -2.16
N ALA A 268 -4.44 -25.63 -2.73
CA ALA A 268 -5.60 -24.88 -2.23
C ALA A 268 -6.90 -25.69 -2.26
N ALA A 269 -7.04 -26.62 -3.20
CA ALA A 269 -8.17 -27.55 -3.27
C ALA A 269 -8.28 -28.51 -2.07
N ARG A 270 -7.21 -28.67 -1.27
CA ARG A 270 -7.17 -29.57 -0.11
C ARG A 270 -7.15 -28.84 1.21
N GLN A 271 -6.55 -27.66 1.27
CA GLN A 271 -6.28 -26.98 2.51
C GLN A 271 -6.43 -25.47 2.36
N ALA A 272 -7.30 -24.88 3.18
CA ALA A 272 -7.40 -23.43 3.33
C ALA A 272 -6.15 -22.88 4.04
N PRO A 273 -5.75 -21.62 3.77
CA PRO A 273 -4.56 -21.04 4.37
C PRO A 273 -4.79 -20.77 5.86
N THR A 274 -3.72 -20.86 6.64
CA THR A 274 -3.72 -20.45 8.05
C THR A 274 -3.19 -19.03 8.14
N PRO A 275 -3.85 -18.12 8.89
CA PRO A 275 -3.30 -16.79 9.11
C PRO A 275 -1.89 -16.85 9.69
N ILE A 276 -0.95 -16.09 9.11
CA ILE A 276 0.47 -16.10 9.50
C ILE A 276 0.74 -15.30 10.78
N PHE A 277 -0.21 -14.44 11.17
CA PHE A 277 -0.20 -13.72 12.42
C PHE A 277 -1.31 -14.20 13.34
N GLY A 278 -1.03 -14.17 14.64
CA GLY A 278 -2.05 -14.39 15.66
C GLY A 278 -3.15 -13.32 15.62
N PRO A 279 -4.25 -13.51 16.37
CA PRO A 279 -5.29 -12.51 16.50
C PRO A 279 -4.75 -11.19 17.08
N GLY A 280 -5.46 -10.08 16.82
CA GLY A 280 -5.13 -8.75 17.37
C GLY A 280 -4.21 -7.91 16.48
N ASN A 281 -3.84 -8.40 15.30
CA ASN A 281 -3.13 -7.63 14.29
C ASN A 281 -4.16 -7.09 13.29
N ASN A 282 -4.82 -5.97 13.58
CA ASN A 282 -5.79 -5.40 12.65
C ASN A 282 -5.07 -4.56 11.59
N LEU A 283 -4.67 -5.20 10.50
CA LEU A 283 -4.01 -4.53 9.38
C LEU A 283 -5.04 -3.93 8.41
N GLY A 284 -4.76 -2.75 7.87
CA GLY A 284 -5.46 -2.06 6.79
C GLY A 284 -4.90 -2.46 5.42
N GLU A 285 -4.67 -1.50 4.53
CA GLU A 285 -3.87 -1.77 3.33
C GLU A 285 -2.41 -2.03 3.72
N PHE A 286 -1.75 -2.81 2.89
CA PHE A 286 -0.42 -3.33 3.16
C PHE A 286 0.30 -3.66 1.85
N SER A 287 1.62 -3.70 1.93
CA SER A 287 2.53 -4.11 0.87
C SER A 287 3.59 -5.06 1.43
N VAL A 288 4.10 -5.97 0.61
CA VAL A 288 5.26 -6.79 0.95
C VAL A 288 6.27 -6.71 -0.19
N GLU A 289 7.47 -6.25 0.11
CA GLU A 289 8.54 -6.10 -0.87
C GLU A 289 9.81 -6.82 -0.43
N ARG A 290 10.56 -7.35 -1.39
CA ARG A 290 11.90 -7.87 -1.13
C ARG A 290 12.93 -6.75 -1.29
N ILE A 291 13.37 -6.20 -0.16
CA ILE A 291 14.36 -5.12 -0.13
C ILE A 291 15.73 -5.70 0.22
N GLY A 292 16.60 -5.76 -0.78
CA GLY A 292 17.90 -6.44 -0.67
C GLY A 292 17.72 -7.95 -0.46
N SER A 293 18.06 -8.45 0.74
CA SER A 293 17.95 -9.88 1.08
C SER A 293 16.82 -10.20 2.06
N VAL A 294 16.02 -9.20 2.44
CA VAL A 294 14.98 -9.30 3.47
C VAL A 294 13.64 -8.94 2.87
N TYR A 295 12.60 -9.66 3.28
CA TYR A 295 11.22 -9.30 3.00
C TYR A 295 10.76 -8.28 4.03
N VAL A 296 10.19 -7.18 3.57
CA VAL A 296 9.65 -6.12 4.41
C VAL A 296 8.17 -6.00 4.10
N MET A 297 7.34 -6.09 5.14
CA MET A 297 5.91 -5.81 5.06
C MET A 297 5.69 -4.42 5.63
N SER A 298 5.01 -3.53 4.92
CA SER A 298 4.46 -2.29 5.47
C SER A 298 2.95 -2.34 5.45
N TYR A 299 2.31 -1.80 6.48
CA TYR A 299 0.86 -1.82 6.61
C TYR A 299 0.36 -0.70 7.50
N PHE A 300 -0.90 -0.33 7.30
CA PHE A 300 -1.64 0.50 8.24
C PHE A 300 -2.14 -0.36 9.41
N ASP A 301 -1.75 -0.05 10.64
CA ASP A 301 -2.36 -0.63 11.84
C ASP A 301 -3.64 0.12 12.17
N CYS A 302 -4.80 -0.50 11.96
CA CYS A 302 -6.10 0.11 12.18
C CYS A 302 -6.45 0.31 13.67
N THR A 303 -5.68 -0.30 14.58
CA THR A 303 -5.90 -0.16 16.03
C THR A 303 -5.06 0.98 16.59
N ASP A 304 -3.79 1.03 16.20
CA ASP A 304 -2.82 2.04 16.63
C ASP A 304 -2.93 3.35 15.81
N LEU A 305 -3.54 3.27 14.63
CA LEU A 305 -3.61 4.34 13.63
C LEU A 305 -2.21 4.81 13.21
N SER A 306 -1.36 3.85 12.85
CA SER A 306 0.02 4.10 12.44
C SER A 306 0.40 3.25 11.22
N VAL A 307 1.42 3.67 10.48
CA VAL A 307 2.11 2.81 9.52
C VAL A 307 3.19 2.04 10.26
N CYS A 308 3.16 0.72 10.13
CA CYS A 308 4.11 -0.19 10.76
C CYS A 308 4.89 -0.99 9.70
N THR A 309 6.04 -1.53 10.11
CA THR A 309 6.81 -2.51 9.34
C THR A 309 7.02 -3.80 10.10
N ARG A 310 7.23 -4.88 9.35
CA ARG A 310 7.78 -6.16 9.83
C ARG A 310 8.81 -6.67 8.83
N THR A 311 9.71 -7.52 9.29
CA THR A 311 10.73 -8.15 8.44
C THR A 311 10.74 -9.66 8.57
N ALA A 312 11.14 -10.36 7.50
CA ALA A 312 11.42 -11.78 7.51
C ALA A 312 12.53 -12.13 6.50
N PRO A 313 13.34 -13.17 6.76
CA PRO A 313 14.36 -13.63 5.81
C PRO A 313 13.75 -14.36 4.59
N ARG A 314 12.51 -14.83 4.71
CA ARG A 314 11.72 -15.49 3.65
C ARG A 314 10.24 -15.19 3.87
N PRO A 315 9.39 -15.30 2.82
CA PRO A 315 7.95 -15.04 2.97
C PRO A 315 7.27 -15.97 3.98
N ASP A 316 7.68 -17.25 4.00
CA ASP A 316 7.16 -18.32 4.85
C ASP A 316 7.92 -18.52 6.18
N ALA A 317 8.83 -17.59 6.52
CA ALA A 317 9.53 -17.59 7.79
C ALA A 317 8.75 -16.86 8.89
N LEU A 318 9.27 -16.94 10.12
CA LEU A 318 8.78 -16.12 11.22
C LEU A 318 9.09 -14.65 10.92
N TRP A 319 8.04 -13.83 10.95
CA TRP A 319 8.13 -12.38 10.81
C TRP A 319 8.42 -11.71 12.16
N SER A 320 9.16 -10.61 12.13
CA SER A 320 9.44 -9.78 13.30
C SER A 320 8.16 -9.25 13.95
N ALA A 321 8.28 -8.76 15.19
CA ALA A 321 7.26 -7.90 15.78
C ALA A 321 7.06 -6.61 14.95
N PRO A 322 5.88 -5.96 15.07
CA PRO A 322 5.65 -4.64 14.46
C PRO A 322 6.68 -3.62 14.90
N LYS A 323 7.07 -2.74 13.98
CA LYS A 323 7.84 -1.52 14.25
C LYS A 323 7.09 -0.32 13.67
N THR A 324 6.66 0.60 14.54
CA THR A 324 5.99 1.84 14.12
C THR A 324 6.94 2.71 13.31
N GLN A 325 6.44 3.31 12.24
CA GLN A 325 7.19 4.23 11.36
C GLN A 325 6.60 5.64 11.39
N VAL A 326 5.30 5.77 11.15
CA VAL A 326 4.59 7.06 11.08
C VAL A 326 3.27 6.92 11.83
N VAL A 327 2.94 7.86 12.69
CA VAL A 327 1.72 7.83 13.51
C VAL A 327 0.71 8.86 13.02
N HIS A 328 -0.58 8.61 13.26
CA HIS A 328 -1.61 9.62 13.01
C HIS A 328 -1.41 10.88 13.87
N ASP A 329 -1.12 10.69 15.16
CA ASP A 329 -0.95 11.74 16.16
C ASP A 329 0.06 11.25 17.23
N ALA A 330 1.11 12.02 17.52
CA ALA A 330 2.10 11.62 18.54
C ALA A 330 1.71 12.00 19.98
N THR A 331 0.53 12.57 20.17
CA THR A 331 0.04 13.03 21.48
C THR A 331 -1.03 12.10 22.06
N VAL A 332 -1.63 11.22 21.25
CA VAL A 332 -2.70 10.31 21.71
C VAL A 332 -2.19 9.15 22.57
N ALA A 333 -0.92 8.78 22.43
CA ALA A 333 -0.30 7.69 23.17
C ALA A 333 1.19 7.98 23.47
N PRO A 334 1.70 7.70 24.69
CA PRO A 334 3.12 7.92 25.03
C PRO A 334 4.10 7.20 24.09
N GLU A 335 3.74 6.01 23.61
CA GLU A 335 4.50 5.20 22.67
C GLU A 335 4.66 5.86 21.28
N HIS A 336 3.78 6.80 20.94
CA HIS A 336 3.90 7.55 19.68
C HIS A 336 4.90 8.71 19.78
N ALA A 337 5.32 9.10 20.99
CA ALA A 337 6.16 10.28 21.18
C ALA A 337 7.50 10.14 20.43
N GLY A 338 7.79 11.10 19.56
CA GLY A 338 9.02 11.16 18.78
C GLY A 338 8.93 10.53 17.39
N PHE A 339 7.83 9.85 17.05
CA PHE A 339 7.58 9.41 15.69
C PHE A 339 7.09 10.56 14.78
N PRO A 340 7.42 10.52 13.48
CA PRO A 340 6.80 11.40 12.49
C PRO A 340 5.27 11.25 12.46
N GLN A 341 4.57 12.33 12.11
CA GLN A 341 3.11 12.39 12.16
C GLN A 341 2.49 12.65 10.79
N LEU A 342 1.43 11.92 10.47
CA LEU A 342 0.56 12.18 9.33
C LEU A 342 -0.92 12.00 9.73
N PRO A 343 -1.63 13.09 10.07
CA PRO A 343 -3.04 12.98 10.47
C PRO A 343 -3.88 12.38 9.35
N ASN A 344 -4.86 11.56 9.70
CA ASN A 344 -5.75 10.84 8.78
C ASN A 344 -5.02 9.95 7.76
N LEU A 345 -3.84 9.43 8.14
CA LEU A 345 -3.13 8.45 7.33
C LEU A 345 -3.93 7.15 7.18
N TYR A 346 -3.73 6.49 6.04
CA TYR A 346 -4.09 5.10 5.79
C TYR A 346 -3.17 4.53 4.69
N GLY A 347 -3.19 3.22 4.52
CA GLY A 347 -2.20 2.49 3.72
C GLY A 347 -0.76 2.62 4.22
N GLY A 348 0.18 2.52 3.28
CA GLY A 348 1.61 2.44 3.58
C GLY A 348 2.28 1.44 2.65
N TYR A 349 2.59 1.90 1.43
CA TYR A 349 3.13 1.06 0.37
C TYR A 349 4.64 1.28 0.24
N LEU A 350 5.41 0.20 0.28
CA LEU A 350 6.87 0.26 0.12
C LEU A 350 7.24 0.46 -1.33
N HIS A 351 8.20 1.33 -1.60
CA HIS A 351 8.81 1.40 -2.92
C HIS A 351 9.78 0.22 -3.09
N PRO A 352 9.61 -0.65 -4.11
CA PRO A 352 10.49 -1.82 -4.30
C PRO A 352 11.94 -1.42 -4.57
N GLY A 353 12.15 -0.21 -5.11
CA GLY A 353 13.48 0.36 -5.35
C GLY A 353 14.21 0.88 -4.11
N SER A 354 13.65 0.74 -2.90
CA SER A 354 14.31 1.18 -1.67
C SER A 354 15.73 0.60 -1.54
N SER A 355 16.70 1.41 -1.11
CA SER A 355 18.12 1.02 -1.12
C SER A 355 18.47 -0.05 -0.09
N SER A 356 17.81 -0.06 1.07
CA SER A 356 18.01 -1.10 2.08
C SER A 356 16.81 -1.16 3.06
N PRO A 357 16.70 -2.23 3.85
CA PRO A 357 15.74 -2.26 4.96
C PRO A 357 15.94 -1.16 6.00
N ASP A 358 17.10 -0.50 6.04
CA ASP A 358 17.40 0.62 6.94
C ASP A 358 17.20 2.00 6.30
N ASN A 359 16.85 2.03 5.01
CA ASN A 359 16.56 3.24 4.25
C ASN A 359 15.45 2.98 3.23
N LEU A 360 14.24 2.81 3.77
CA LEU A 360 13.02 2.57 3.01
C LEU A 360 12.44 3.89 2.49
N THR A 361 11.84 3.81 1.31
CA THR A 361 10.86 4.77 0.83
C THR A 361 9.48 4.17 0.91
N ALA A 362 8.55 4.86 1.55
CA ALA A 362 7.14 4.48 1.64
C ALA A 362 6.24 5.58 1.06
N VAL A 363 5.12 5.15 0.49
CA VAL A 363 4.07 5.96 -0.07
C VAL A 363 2.84 5.80 0.81
N ILE A 364 2.41 6.88 1.48
CA ILE A 364 1.36 6.85 2.51
C ILE A 364 0.20 7.74 2.07
N SER A 365 -1.00 7.17 2.04
CA SER A 365 -2.22 7.88 1.69
C SER A 365 -2.81 8.60 2.89
N ARG A 366 -3.59 9.65 2.62
CA ARG A 366 -4.27 10.44 3.64
C ARG A 366 -5.67 10.82 3.18
N TRP A 367 -6.68 10.54 4.01
CA TRP A 367 -8.07 10.88 3.72
C TRP A 367 -8.89 11.14 4.97
N THR A 368 -9.72 12.18 4.94
CA THR A 368 -10.60 12.54 6.07
C THR A 368 -11.81 11.62 6.24
N GLY A 369 -12.05 10.70 5.30
CA GLY A 369 -13.28 9.89 5.25
C GLY A 369 -14.51 10.65 4.74
N ILE A 370 -14.34 11.92 4.35
CA ILE A 370 -15.41 12.77 3.84
C ILE A 370 -15.18 13.02 2.34
N ALA A 371 -16.05 12.47 1.50
CA ALA A 371 -15.98 12.67 0.06
C ALA A 371 -16.08 14.17 -0.30
N GLY A 372 -15.18 14.64 -1.16
CA GLY A 372 -15.11 16.05 -1.58
C GLY A 372 -14.52 16.99 -0.52
N SER A 373 -13.93 16.44 0.54
CA SER A 373 -13.14 17.18 1.52
C SER A 373 -11.67 16.80 1.40
N GLY A 374 -10.83 17.81 1.17
CA GLY A 374 -9.40 17.66 1.36
C GLY A 374 -9.04 17.39 2.84
N PRO A 375 -7.87 16.80 3.10
CA PRO A 375 -6.97 16.19 2.12
C PRO A 375 -7.49 14.86 1.57
N TYR A 376 -7.16 14.62 0.30
CA TYR A 376 -7.19 13.30 -0.32
C TYR A 376 -5.93 13.18 -1.18
N THR A 377 -4.86 12.78 -0.51
CA THR A 377 -3.51 12.94 -1.02
C THR A 377 -2.67 11.72 -0.70
N VAL A 378 -1.52 11.65 -1.38
CA VAL A 378 -0.47 10.69 -1.17
C VAL A 378 0.81 11.44 -0.84
N THR A 379 1.58 10.91 0.11
CA THR A 379 2.88 11.47 0.52
C THR A 379 3.98 10.43 0.44
N GLN A 380 5.17 10.83 0.00
CA GLN A 380 6.40 10.03 0.07
C GLN A 380 7.12 10.27 1.40
N TRP A 381 7.62 9.20 1.99
CA TRP A 381 8.40 9.17 3.22
C TRP A 381 9.68 8.40 2.98
N THR A 382 10.84 8.96 3.31
CA THR A 382 12.15 8.33 3.06
C THR A 382 12.94 8.19 4.36
N GLY A 383 14.01 7.41 4.39
CA GLY A 383 14.81 7.21 5.60
C GLY A 383 14.16 6.36 6.68
N LEU A 384 13.06 5.67 6.36
CA LEU A 384 12.40 4.75 7.29
C LEU A 384 13.25 3.47 7.44
N SER A 385 13.19 2.82 8.60
CA SER A 385 13.99 1.60 8.87
C SER A 385 13.09 0.51 9.38
N ALA A 386 13.17 -0.68 8.79
CA ALA A 386 12.28 -1.81 9.02
C ALA A 386 12.41 -2.48 10.40
#